data_AF-A0A2D5N8B4-F1
#
_entry.id   AF-A0A2D5N8B4-F1
#
_cell.length_a   1.000
_cell.length_b   1.000
_cell.length_c   1.000
_cell.angle_alpha   90.00
_cell.angle_beta   90.00
_cell.angle_gamma   90.00
#
_symmetry.space_group_name_H-M   'P 1'
#
loop_
_entity.id
_entity.type
_entity.pdbx_description
1 polymer ?
#
loop_
_entity_poly.entity_id
_entity_poly.type
_entity_poly.pdbx_seq_one_letter_code
_entity_poly.pdbx_strand_id
1 'polypeptide(L)'
;MKTELVISASSDQADIALLEDGRLQELIKEKGDDSFSVGDVYLGTVKKLATSLNAAFVDVGYEKDAFLHYNDLGPQIKSWQTYLRRTLKGKQLSNITNFKAEPNIEKDGNIGDVL
;
A
#
# COMPACT_ATOMS: atom_id res chain seq x y z
N MET A 1 -31.53 4.60 16.98
CA MET A 1 -30.07 4.59 17.14
C MET A 1 -29.51 5.42 16.01
N LYS A 2 -29.11 6.66 16.32
CA LYS A 2 -28.56 7.63 15.38
C LYS A 2 -27.07 7.69 15.61
N THR A 3 -26.28 7.42 14.56
CA THR A 3 -24.82 7.51 14.61
C THR A 3 -24.37 8.73 13.83
N GLU A 4 -23.47 9.53 14.40
CA GLU A 4 -22.95 10.76 13.81
C GLU A 4 -21.43 10.75 13.85
N LEU A 5 -20.79 11.19 12.77
CA LEU A 5 -19.34 11.41 12.72
C LEU A 5 -19.10 12.91 12.60
N VAL A 6 -18.49 13.52 13.62
CA VAL A 6 -18.18 14.96 13.65
C VAL A 6 -16.69 15.14 13.45
N ILE A 7 -16.30 15.86 12.40
CA ILE A 7 -14.89 16.09 12.05
C ILE A 7 -14.58 17.58 12.21
N SER A 8 -13.56 17.89 13.01
CA SER A 8 -12.99 19.24 13.17
C SER A 8 -11.52 19.19 12.76
N ALA A 9 -11.20 19.79 11.62
CA ALA A 9 -9.84 19.79 11.07
C ALA A 9 -9.21 21.20 11.09
N SER A 10 -7.94 21.27 11.50
CA SER A 10 -7.00 22.38 11.30
C SER A 10 -5.90 21.96 10.33
N SER A 11 -4.94 22.85 10.07
CA SER A 11 -3.80 22.56 9.18
C SER A 11 -2.88 21.43 9.67
N ASP A 12 -2.90 21.13 10.96
CA ASP A 12 -1.94 20.27 11.67
C ASP A 12 -2.61 19.22 12.56
N GLN A 13 -3.95 19.17 12.58
CA GLN A 13 -4.70 18.26 13.44
C GLN A 13 -6.09 17.98 12.87
N ALA A 14 -6.57 16.76 13.03
CA ALA A 14 -7.96 16.40 12.81
C ALA A 14 -8.52 15.69 14.05
N ASP A 15 -9.58 16.26 14.62
CA ASP A 15 -10.37 15.64 15.69
C ASP A 15 -11.63 15.02 15.07
N ILE A 16 -11.78 13.70 15.20
CA ILE A 16 -12.89 12.92 14.68
C ILE A 16 -13.65 12.31 15.85
N ALA A 17 -14.91 12.70 16.05
CA ALA A 17 -15.78 12.20 17.10
C ALA A 17 -16.89 11.31 16.53
N LEU A 18 -16.99 10.08 17.02
CA LEU A 18 -18.13 9.19 16.79
C LEU A 18 -19.14 9.38 17.91
N LEU A 19 -20.36 9.80 17.56
CA LEU A 19 -21.46 9.96 18.48
C LEU A 19 -22.54 8.91 18.21
N GLU A 20 -23.17 8.40 19.27
CA GLU A 20 -24.39 7.62 19.21
C GLU A 20 -25.47 8.27 20.09
N ASP A 21 -26.60 8.60 19.47
CA ASP A 21 -27.72 9.31 20.09
C ASP A 21 -27.26 10.58 20.86
N GLY A 22 -26.34 11.32 20.24
CA GLY A 22 -25.74 12.55 20.77
C GLY A 22 -24.70 12.35 21.87
N ARG A 23 -24.38 11.10 22.25
CA ARG A 23 -23.33 10.78 23.24
C ARG A 23 -22.04 10.39 22.55
N LEU A 24 -20.93 10.96 23.01
CA LEU A 24 -19.59 10.62 22.52
C LEU A 24 -19.24 9.17 22.84
N GLN A 25 -18.92 8.39 21.82
CA GLN A 25 -18.46 7.01 21.94
C GLN A 25 -16.94 6.92 21.73
N GLU A 26 -16.43 7.60 20.70
CA GLU A 26 -15.00 7.58 20.37
C GLU A 26 -14.54 8.98 19.92
N LEU A 27 -13.31 9.35 20.29
CA LEU A 27 -12.64 10.56 19.83
C LEU A 27 -11.23 10.19 19.35
N ILE A 28 -10.99 10.33 18.04
CA ILE A 28 -9.71 10.12 17.40
C ILE A 28 -9.09 11.50 17.17
N LYS A 29 -7.82 11.66 17.52
CA LYS A 29 -7.04 12.87 17.26
C LYS A 29 -5.84 12.52 16.41
N GLU A 30 -5.89 12.89 15.15
CA GLU A 30 -4.78 12.73 14.22
C GLU A 30 -3.96 14.01 14.19
N LYS A 31 -2.64 13.91 14.33
CA LYS A 31 -1.73 15.01 14.03
C LYS A 31 -1.39 14.94 12.55
N GLY A 32 -1.31 16.10 11.91
CA GLY A 32 -0.83 16.25 10.53
C GLY A 32 0.68 16.12 10.45
N ASP A 33 1.23 15.04 11.00
CA ASP A 33 2.62 14.67 10.77
C ASP A 33 2.63 13.69 9.58
N ASP A 34 3.49 13.92 8.59
CA ASP A 34 3.65 13.06 7.39
C ASP A 34 4.38 11.74 7.75
N SER A 35 4.15 11.23 8.96
CA SER A 35 4.77 10.01 9.44
C SER A 35 4.13 8.80 8.75
N PHE A 36 4.98 7.96 8.16
CA PHE A 36 4.60 6.65 7.63
C PHE A 36 3.81 5.87 8.69
N SER A 37 2.61 5.45 8.33
CA SER A 37 1.68 4.75 9.20
C SER A 37 1.47 3.30 8.77
N VAL A 38 1.13 2.45 9.73
CA VAL A 38 0.79 1.04 9.43
C VAL A 38 -0.46 1.01 8.56
N GLY A 39 -0.34 0.43 7.38
CA GLY A 39 -1.44 0.33 6.41
C GLY A 39 -1.35 1.29 5.24
N ASP A 40 -0.38 2.22 5.26
CA ASP A 40 -0.12 3.11 4.13
C ASP A 40 0.29 2.31 2.88
N VAL A 41 -0.14 2.80 1.72
CA VAL A 41 0.12 2.18 0.43
C VAL A 41 1.01 3.08 -0.42
N TYR A 42 2.18 2.57 -0.79
CA TYR A 42 3.18 3.31 -1.56
C TYR A 42 3.42 2.69 -2.93
N LEU A 43 3.72 3.54 -3.91
CA LEU A 43 4.32 3.13 -5.16
C LEU A 43 5.85 3.20 -5.03
N GLY A 44 6.47 2.08 -4.68
CA GLY A 44 7.91 2.00 -4.47
C GLY A 44 8.72 1.56 -5.70
N THR A 45 10.04 1.76 -5.64
CA THR A 45 11.00 1.28 -6.65
C THR A 45 12.00 0.32 -6.03
N VAL A 46 12.18 -0.86 -6.62
CA VAL A 46 13.20 -1.82 -6.17
C VAL A 46 14.59 -1.23 -6.39
N LYS A 47 15.34 -1.01 -5.31
CA LYS A 47 16.72 -0.50 -5.37
C LYS A 47 17.76 -1.61 -5.45
N LYS A 48 17.54 -2.69 -4.71
CA LYS A 48 18.51 -3.79 -4.60
C LYS A 48 17.83 -5.11 -4.31
N LEU A 49 18.28 -6.17 -4.98
CA LEU A 49 17.93 -7.54 -4.62
C LEU A 49 18.92 -8.09 -3.59
N ALA A 50 18.39 -8.65 -2.52
CA ALA A 50 19.12 -9.37 -1.48
C ALA A 50 18.83 -10.86 -1.60
N THR A 51 19.38 -11.50 -2.64
CA THR A 51 19.13 -12.91 -2.98
C THR A 51 19.46 -13.86 -1.83
N SER A 52 20.51 -13.58 -1.06
CA SER A 52 20.85 -14.35 0.17
C SER A 52 19.75 -14.36 1.23
N LEU A 53 18.88 -13.34 1.22
CA LEU A 53 17.73 -13.21 2.13
C LEU A 53 16.40 -13.49 1.43
N ASN A 54 16.45 -13.91 0.16
CA ASN A 54 15.28 -14.04 -0.71
C ASN A 54 14.34 -12.80 -0.66
N ALA A 55 14.92 -11.61 -0.71
CA ALA A 55 14.21 -10.34 -0.49
C ALA A 55 14.71 -9.21 -1.39
N ALA A 56 13.98 -8.09 -1.39
CA ALA A 56 14.32 -6.85 -2.06
C ALA A 56 14.29 -5.67 -1.10
N PHE A 57 15.19 -4.71 -1.32
CA PHE A 57 15.14 -3.38 -0.73
C PHE A 57 14.42 -2.43 -1.68
N VAL A 58 13.37 -1.77 -1.18
CA VAL A 58 12.45 -0.95 -1.96
C VAL A 58 12.49 0.48 -1.45
N ASP A 59 12.74 1.43 -2.35
CA ASP A 59 12.57 2.85 -2.06
C ASP A 59 11.09 3.20 -2.02
N VAL A 60 10.63 3.76 -0.91
CA VAL A 60 9.27 4.26 -0.71
C VAL A 60 9.25 5.75 -0.36
N GLY A 61 10.38 6.45 -0.48
CA GLY A 61 10.51 7.87 -0.15
C GLY A 61 10.88 8.17 1.31
N TYR A 62 11.30 7.16 2.08
CA TYR A 62 11.78 7.32 3.46
C TYR A 62 13.33 7.30 3.53
N GLU A 63 13.89 7.72 4.66
CA GLU A 63 15.36 7.76 4.86
C GLU A 63 16.00 6.36 4.73
N LYS A 64 15.26 5.31 5.09
CA LYS A 64 15.68 3.92 4.98
C LYS A 64 14.81 3.17 3.97
N ASP A 65 15.46 2.37 3.15
CA ASP A 65 14.76 1.49 2.21
C ASP A 65 13.91 0.45 2.95
N ALA A 66 12.70 0.21 2.46
CA ALA A 66 11.81 -0.82 2.95
C ALA A 66 12.33 -2.21 2.58
N PHE A 67 12.05 -3.20 3.43
CA PHE A 67 12.40 -4.60 3.18
C PHE A 67 11.17 -5.37 2.72
N LEU A 68 11.28 -6.09 1.60
CA LEU A 68 10.20 -6.87 1.00
C LEU A 68 10.67 -8.30 0.74
N HIS A 69 10.18 -9.26 1.51
CA HIS A 69 10.55 -10.67 1.37
C HIS A 69 9.74 -11.35 0.24
N TYR A 70 10.27 -12.40 -0.37
CA TYR A 70 9.62 -13.13 -1.48
C TYR A 70 8.18 -13.54 -1.16
N ASN A 71 7.96 -14.09 0.04
CA ASN A 71 6.64 -14.55 0.48
C ASN A 71 5.62 -13.41 0.64
N ASP A 72 6.07 -12.16 0.71
CA ASP A 72 5.21 -10.98 0.86
C ASP A 72 4.78 -10.38 -0.49
N LEU A 73 5.35 -10.84 -1.61
CA LEU A 73 4.96 -10.36 -2.96
C LEU A 73 3.51 -10.74 -3.32
N GLY A 74 3.01 -11.81 -2.73
CA GLY A 74 1.77 -12.45 -3.13
C GLY A 74 1.87 -13.17 -4.49
N PRO A 75 1.00 -14.15 -4.76
CA PRO A 75 1.12 -15.02 -5.93
C PRO A 75 0.97 -14.28 -7.26
N GLN A 76 0.32 -13.12 -7.29
CA GLN A 76 -0.05 -12.40 -8.52
C GLN A 76 0.87 -11.21 -8.85
N ILE A 77 2.02 -11.07 -8.20
CA ILE A 77 2.89 -9.89 -8.38
C ILE A 77 3.23 -9.59 -9.85
N LYS A 78 3.43 -10.62 -10.69
CA LYS A 78 3.69 -10.46 -12.14
C LYS A 78 2.53 -9.76 -12.86
N SER A 79 1.29 -10.10 -12.50
CA SER A 79 0.09 -9.43 -13.00
C SER A 79 0.08 -7.95 -12.61
N TRP A 80 0.38 -7.64 -11.36
CA TRP A 80 0.41 -6.27 -10.86
C TRP A 80 1.51 -5.42 -11.50
N GLN A 81 2.71 -5.97 -11.68
CA GLN A 81 3.80 -5.31 -12.40
C GLN A 81 3.42 -5.02 -13.86
N THR A 82 2.82 -6.00 -14.55
CA THR A 82 2.34 -5.82 -15.93
C THR A 82 1.26 -4.74 -15.99
N TYR A 83 0.29 -4.76 -15.06
CA TYR A 83 -0.76 -3.75 -14.97
C TYR A 83 -0.16 -2.35 -14.76
N LEU A 84 0.69 -2.18 -13.74
CA LEU A 84 1.36 -0.92 -13.42
C LEU A 84 2.14 -0.38 -14.63
N ARG A 85 2.94 -1.23 -15.29
CA ARG A 85 3.73 -0.84 -16.46
C ARG A 85 2.85 -0.37 -17.61
N ARG A 86 1.67 -0.98 -17.81
CA ARG A 86 0.72 -0.55 -18.86
C ARG A 86 0.05 0.77 -18.48
N THR A 87 -0.30 0.95 -17.22
CA THR A 87 -0.89 2.19 -16.67
C THR A 87 0.07 3.37 -16.81
N LEU A 88 1.33 3.21 -16.40
CA LEU A 88 2.36 4.26 -16.54
C LEU A 88 2.62 4.64 -18.01
N LYS A 89 2.37 3.73 -18.95
CA LYS A 89 2.48 4.00 -20.40
C LYS A 89 1.21 4.57 -21.03
N GLY A 90 0.16 4.83 -20.24
CA GLY A 90 -1.15 5.28 -20.74
C GLY A 90 -1.89 4.25 -21.60
N LYS A 91 -1.51 2.96 -21.51
CA LYS A 91 -2.07 1.87 -22.33
C LYS A 91 -3.08 0.99 -21.58
N GLN A 92 -3.43 1.38 -20.35
CA GLN A 92 -4.36 0.66 -19.49
C GLN A 92 -5.51 1.58 -19.13
N LEU A 93 -6.73 1.10 -19.33
CA LEU A 93 -7.93 1.75 -18.84
C LEU A 93 -8.05 1.53 -17.33
N SER A 94 -8.77 2.41 -16.64
CA SER A 94 -8.98 2.33 -15.18
C SER A 94 -9.62 1.02 -14.71
N ASN A 95 -10.31 0.29 -15.59
CA ASN A 95 -10.89 -1.00 -15.27
C ASN A 95 -9.93 -2.18 -15.50
N ILE A 96 -10.11 -3.23 -14.69
CA ILE A 96 -9.38 -4.50 -14.78
C ILE A 96 -10.16 -5.59 -15.53
N THR A 97 -11.37 -5.31 -16.00
CA THR A 97 -12.31 -6.31 -16.55
C THR A 97 -11.70 -7.12 -17.70
N ASN A 98 -10.90 -6.48 -18.55
CA ASN A 98 -10.24 -7.12 -19.70
C ASN A 98 -8.73 -7.32 -19.48
N PHE A 99 -8.26 -7.22 -18.23
CA PHE A 99 -6.86 -7.46 -17.93
C PHE A 99 -6.57 -8.96 -17.95
N LYS A 100 -5.71 -9.38 -18.88
CA LYS A 100 -5.20 -10.74 -18.91
C LYS A 100 -4.13 -10.90 -17.82
N ALA A 101 -4.47 -11.67 -16.78
CA ALA A 101 -3.53 -12.00 -15.71
C ALA A 101 -2.37 -12.86 -16.21
N GLU A 102 -1.19 -12.62 -15.62
CA GLU A 102 -0.01 -13.46 -15.76
C GLU A 102 -0.12 -14.69 -14.83
N PRO A 103 0.59 -15.79 -15.12
CA PRO A 103 0.64 -16.94 -14.21
C PRO A 103 1.14 -16.56 -12.81
N ASN A 104 0.61 -17.24 -11.80
CA ASN A 104 1.05 -17.05 -10.43
C ASN A 104 2.53 -17.44 -10.27
N ILE A 105 3.24 -16.76 -9.38
CA ILE A 105 4.59 -17.17 -8.97
C ILE A 105 4.56 -18.45 -8.14
N GLU A 106 5.65 -19.20 -8.17
CA GLU A 106 5.81 -20.39 -7.34
C GLU A 106 5.92 -20.01 -5.87
N LYS A 107 5.42 -20.85 -4.96
CA LYS A 107 5.45 -20.53 -3.53
C LYS A 107 6.87 -20.50 -2.96
N ASP A 108 7.74 -21.38 -3.44
CA ASP A 108 9.10 -21.58 -2.94
C ASP A 108 10.18 -21.07 -3.93
N GLY A 109 9.85 -20.01 -4.67
CA GLY A 109 10.72 -19.43 -5.68
C GLY A 109 11.77 -18.44 -5.14
N ASN A 110 12.49 -17.81 -6.08
CA ASN A 110 13.53 -16.83 -5.78
C ASN A 110 13.10 -15.41 -6.18
N ILE A 111 13.44 -14.43 -5.34
CA ILE A 111 13.18 -13.01 -5.58
C ILE A 111 13.78 -12.51 -6.89
N GLY A 112 14.97 -12.99 -7.26
CA GLY A 112 15.67 -12.56 -8.48
C GLY A 112 15.10 -13.10 -9.78
N ASP A 113 14.24 -14.12 -9.71
CA ASP A 113 13.54 -14.64 -10.88
C ASP A 113 12.20 -13.90 -11.12
N VAL A 114 11.76 -13.09 -10.14
CA VAL A 114 10.45 -12.43 -10.14
C VAL A 114 10.56 -10.91 -10.24
N LEU A 115 11.54 -10.28 -9.57
CA LEU A 115 11.74 -8.82 -9.54
C LEU A 115 12.91 -8.36 -10.40
#